data_AF-A0A1M3NAW9-F1
#
_entry.id   AF-A0A1M3NAW9-F1
#
_cell.length_a   1.000
_cell.length_b   1.000
_cell.length_c   1.000
_cell.angle_alpha   90.00
_cell.angle_beta   90.00
_cell.angle_gamma   90.00
#
_symmetry.space_group_name_H-M   'P 1'
#
loop_
_entity.id
_entity.type
_entity.pdbx_description
1 polymer ?
#
loop_
_entity_poly.entity_id
_entity_poly.type
_entity_poly.pdbx_seq_one_letter_code
_entity_poly.pdbx_strand_id
1 'polypeptide(L)'
;MTVRSIATARPPSLESRGTEAAALARLARLEQALETSITACRTGSELVEETALTQAVAVVAHLFGAADRRMSARAQSAMADAYDACLQGLSGAWAGDSNSLVLALSAVRTIRISLAPRKPTPSTLPRAA
;
A
#
# COMPACT_ATOMS: atom_id res chain seq x y z
N MET A 1 26.49 -38.75 -10.85
CA MET A 1 25.55 -38.37 -9.77
C MET A 1 25.61 -36.86 -9.60
N THR A 2 24.53 -36.15 -9.92
CA THR A 2 24.49 -34.67 -9.96
C THR A 2 23.83 -34.16 -8.68
N VAL A 3 24.60 -33.51 -7.80
CA VAL A 3 24.09 -32.93 -6.55
C VAL A 3 23.44 -31.58 -6.86
N ARG A 4 22.13 -31.47 -6.63
CA ARG A 4 21.37 -30.22 -6.77
C ARG A 4 21.64 -29.32 -5.56
N SER A 5 22.31 -28.19 -5.79
CA SER A 5 22.46 -27.12 -4.79
C SER A 5 21.09 -26.60 -4.35
N ILE A 6 20.82 -26.70 -3.04
CA ILE A 6 19.69 -26.05 -2.39
C ILE A 6 20.08 -24.57 -2.26
N ALA A 7 19.49 -23.72 -3.10
CA ALA A 7 19.60 -22.27 -2.94
C ALA A 7 18.97 -21.88 -1.60
N THR A 8 19.80 -21.65 -0.60
CA THR A 8 19.38 -21.05 0.66
C THR A 8 18.92 -19.63 0.36
N ALA A 9 17.60 -19.43 0.37
CA ALA A 9 17.00 -18.10 0.29
C ALA A 9 17.55 -17.26 1.44
N ARG A 10 18.47 -16.33 1.12
CA ARG A 10 19.10 -15.43 2.07
C ARG A 10 17.98 -14.60 2.72
N PRO A 11 17.85 -14.59 4.06
CA PRO A 11 16.85 -13.75 4.71
C PRO A 11 17.09 -12.28 4.35
N PRO A 12 16.03 -11.47 4.16
CA PRO A 12 16.18 -10.05 3.90
C PRO A 12 17.01 -9.41 5.02
N SER A 13 18.01 -8.61 4.63
CA SER A 13 18.87 -7.87 5.56
C SER A 13 18.03 -6.98 6.48
N LEU A 14 18.53 -6.66 7.67
CA LEU A 14 17.83 -5.80 8.65
C LEU A 14 17.47 -4.42 8.05
N GLU A 15 18.27 -3.92 7.12
CA GLU A 15 18.01 -2.71 6.35
C GLU A 15 16.78 -2.85 5.43
N SER A 16 16.61 -3.99 4.75
CA SER A 16 15.43 -4.29 3.93
C SER A 16 14.15 -4.30 4.79
N ARG A 17 14.20 -4.84 6.02
CA ARG A 17 13.05 -4.84 6.94
C ARG A 17 12.64 -3.44 7.39
N GLY A 18 13.61 -2.55 7.62
CA GLY A 18 13.34 -1.14 7.96
C GLY A 18 12.63 -0.40 6.81
N THR A 19 12.97 -0.72 5.56
CA THR A 19 12.42 -0.04 4.39
C THR A 19 11.02 -0.52 4.00
N GLU A 20 10.72 -1.82 4.17
CA GLU A 20 9.37 -2.36 3.97
C GLU A 20 8.40 -1.90 5.07
N ALA A 21 8.88 -1.79 6.32
CA ALA A 21 8.10 -1.20 7.40
C ALA A 21 7.73 0.26 7.12
N ALA A 22 8.65 1.04 6.54
CA ALA A 22 8.37 2.42 6.12
C ALA A 22 7.30 2.49 5.01
N ALA A 23 7.36 1.59 4.03
CA ALA A 23 6.33 1.49 2.98
C ALA A 23 4.96 1.14 3.57
N LEU A 24 4.88 0.16 4.46
CA LEU A 24 3.63 -0.21 5.15
C LEU A 24 3.05 0.94 5.97
N ALA A 25 3.90 1.72 6.65
CA ALA A 25 3.46 2.90 7.41
C ALA A 25 2.96 4.04 6.50
N ARG A 26 3.53 4.19 5.29
CA ARG A 26 3.00 5.12 4.28
C ARG A 26 1.65 4.66 3.75
N LEU A 27 1.51 3.37 3.41
CA LEU A 27 0.23 2.79 2.95
C LEU A 27 -0.87 2.89 4.02
N ALA A 28 -0.55 2.67 5.31
CA ALA A 28 -1.53 2.82 6.39
C ALA A 28 -2.03 4.27 6.54
N ARG A 29 -1.15 5.27 6.39
CA ARG A 29 -1.55 6.68 6.39
C ARG A 29 -2.42 7.03 5.19
N LEU A 30 -2.15 6.42 4.04
CA LEU A 30 -2.96 6.57 2.83
C LEU A 30 -4.37 5.99 3.00
N GLU A 31 -4.48 4.79 3.59
CA GLU A 31 -5.78 4.18 3.93
C GLU A 31 -6.62 5.12 4.80
N GLN A 32 -6.04 5.68 5.85
CA GLN A 32 -6.73 6.61 6.75
C GLN A 32 -7.24 7.87 6.04
N ALA A 33 -6.43 8.43 5.13
CA ALA A 33 -6.82 9.61 4.36
C ALA A 33 -8.00 9.32 3.41
N LEU A 34 -7.97 8.15 2.73
CA LEU A 34 -9.07 7.72 1.87
C LEU A 34 -10.36 7.46 2.66
N GLU A 35 -10.28 6.81 3.83
CA GLU A 35 -11.44 6.58 4.69
C GLU A 35 -12.10 7.89 5.16
N THR A 36 -11.26 8.87 5.52
CA THR A 36 -11.73 10.21 5.92
C THR A 36 -12.44 10.89 4.75
N SER A 37 -11.88 10.79 3.55
CA SER A 37 -12.46 11.36 2.33
C SER A 37 -13.79 10.70 1.93
N ILE A 38 -13.87 9.37 2.02
CA ILE A 38 -15.11 8.63 1.77
C ILE A 38 -16.20 9.05 2.75
N THR A 39 -15.83 9.23 4.03
CA THR A 39 -16.77 9.67 5.06
C THR A 39 -17.29 11.08 4.76
N ALA A 40 -16.39 12.00 4.39
CA ALA A 40 -16.74 13.36 3.99
C ALA A 40 -17.73 13.38 2.81
N CYS A 41 -17.45 12.64 1.72
CA CYS A 41 -18.33 12.55 0.55
C CYS A 41 -19.73 12.06 0.93
N ARG A 42 -19.84 11.12 1.88
CA ARG A 42 -21.12 10.56 2.32
C ARG A 42 -21.95 11.50 3.19
N THR A 43 -21.32 12.49 3.83
CA THR A 43 -22.04 13.47 4.67
C THR A 43 -22.74 14.56 3.86
N GLY A 44 -22.47 14.66 2.56
CA GLY A 44 -23.24 15.49 1.62
C GLY A 44 -22.99 17.00 1.71
N SER A 45 -21.99 17.46 2.47
CA SER A 45 -21.58 18.86 2.45
C SER A 45 -20.47 19.06 1.42
N GLU A 46 -20.79 19.77 0.33
CA GLU A 46 -19.89 20.03 -0.79
C GLU A 46 -18.56 20.66 -0.37
N LEU A 47 -18.59 21.62 0.57
CA LEU A 47 -17.39 22.24 1.14
C LEU A 47 -16.51 21.22 1.89
N VAL A 48 -17.14 20.29 2.61
CA VAL A 48 -16.43 19.26 3.39
C VAL A 48 -15.82 18.21 2.45
N GLU A 49 -16.53 17.87 1.38
CA GLU A 49 -16.04 16.99 0.32
C GLU A 49 -14.82 17.59 -0.39
N GLU A 50 -14.92 18.83 -0.88
CA GLU A 50 -13.82 19.52 -1.56
C GLU A 50 -12.57 19.66 -0.67
N THR A 51 -12.78 20.01 0.60
CA THR A 51 -11.70 20.10 1.59
C THR A 51 -11.04 18.74 1.82
N ALA A 52 -11.82 17.67 1.96
CA ALA A 52 -11.30 16.33 2.19
C ALA A 52 -10.54 15.79 0.97
N LEU A 53 -11.07 16.00 -0.25
CA LEU A 53 -10.40 15.63 -1.50
C LEU A 53 -9.07 16.37 -1.67
N THR A 54 -9.05 17.67 -1.39
CA THR A 54 -7.82 18.49 -1.43
C THR A 54 -6.78 17.97 -0.44
N GLN A 55 -7.20 17.63 0.78
CA GLN A 55 -6.31 17.04 1.78
C GLN A 55 -5.78 15.67 1.36
N ALA A 56 -6.62 14.82 0.74
CA ALA A 56 -6.20 13.52 0.23
C ALA A 56 -5.14 13.65 -0.87
N VAL A 57 -5.31 14.59 -1.80
CA VAL A 57 -4.30 14.90 -2.83
C VAL A 57 -2.99 15.35 -2.18
N ALA A 58 -3.05 16.23 -1.18
CA ALA A 58 -1.84 16.69 -0.48
C ALA A 58 -1.13 15.54 0.26
N VAL A 59 -1.87 14.63 0.89
CA VAL A 59 -1.32 13.43 1.54
C VAL A 59 -0.65 12.52 0.51
N VAL A 60 -1.30 12.27 -0.64
CA VAL A 60 -0.71 11.48 -1.73
C VAL A 60 0.58 12.14 -2.23
N ALA A 61 0.56 13.45 -2.54
CA ALA A 61 1.74 14.17 -2.98
C ALA A 61 2.90 14.11 -1.96
N HIS A 62 2.59 14.23 -0.67
CA HIS A 62 3.59 14.13 0.40
C HIS A 62 4.16 12.71 0.57
N LEU A 63 3.31 11.69 0.48
CA LEU A 63 3.71 10.29 0.69
C LEU A 63 4.54 9.73 -0.47
N PHE A 64 4.32 10.23 -1.69
CA PHE A 64 4.96 9.74 -2.91
C PHE A 64 5.98 10.72 -3.53
N GLY A 65 6.05 11.97 -3.06
CA GLY A 65 6.94 13.00 -3.58
C GLY A 65 8.44 12.80 -3.30
N ALA A 66 8.81 11.89 -2.40
CA ALA A 66 10.19 11.56 -2.08
C ALA A 66 10.49 10.08 -2.38
N ALA A 67 11.16 9.81 -3.50
CA ALA A 67 11.64 8.48 -3.84
C ALA A 67 12.68 8.01 -2.82
N ASP A 68 12.31 7.00 -2.01
CA ASP A 68 13.20 6.40 -1.05
C ASP A 68 14.04 5.30 -1.71
N ARG A 69 15.26 5.65 -2.14
CA ARG A 69 16.18 4.73 -2.84
C ARG A 69 16.56 3.50 -2.02
N ARG A 70 16.24 3.47 -0.72
CA ARG A 70 16.53 2.33 0.15
C ARG A 70 15.43 1.27 0.09
N MET A 71 14.24 1.58 -0.44
CA MET A 71 13.14 0.62 -0.59
C MET A 71 13.49 -0.52 -1.55
N SER A 72 13.02 -1.74 -1.23
CA SER A 72 13.10 -2.87 -2.14
C SER A 72 12.28 -2.62 -3.42
N ALA A 73 12.68 -3.20 -4.56
CA ALA A 73 11.96 -3.06 -5.83
C ALA A 73 10.48 -3.47 -5.69
N ARG A 74 10.20 -4.50 -4.90
CA ARG A 74 8.83 -4.94 -4.57
C ARG A 74 8.05 -3.86 -3.84
N ALA A 75 8.65 -3.23 -2.82
CA ALA A 75 8.00 -2.16 -2.07
C ALA A 75 7.82 -0.89 -2.91
N GLN A 76 8.77 -0.58 -3.81
CA GLN A 76 8.64 0.51 -4.77
C GLN A 76 7.49 0.27 -5.75
N SER A 77 7.37 -0.94 -6.31
CA SER A 77 6.24 -1.32 -7.18
C SER A 77 4.91 -1.21 -6.44
N ALA A 78 4.81 -1.77 -5.23
CA ALA A 78 3.61 -1.67 -4.41
C ALA A 78 3.21 -0.21 -4.12
N MET A 79 4.19 0.67 -3.88
CA MET A 79 3.93 2.10 -3.72
C MET A 79 3.45 2.74 -5.03
N ALA A 80 4.07 2.44 -6.17
CA ALA A 80 3.62 2.95 -7.46
C ALA A 80 2.17 2.52 -7.78
N ASP A 81 1.84 1.24 -7.59
CA ASP A 81 0.50 0.71 -7.79
C ASP A 81 -0.54 1.41 -6.88
N ALA A 82 -0.16 1.69 -5.63
CA ALA A 82 -1.02 2.39 -4.68
C ALA A 82 -1.21 3.87 -5.07
N TYR A 83 -0.16 4.51 -5.58
CA TYR A 83 -0.23 5.88 -6.09
C TYR A 83 -1.19 5.99 -7.28
N ASP A 84 -1.06 5.10 -8.26
CA ASP A 84 -1.91 5.07 -9.44
C ASP A 84 -3.39 4.81 -9.08
N ALA A 85 -3.64 3.86 -8.18
CA ALA A 85 -4.99 3.60 -7.68
C ALA A 85 -5.60 4.82 -6.99
N CYS A 86 -4.81 5.56 -6.21
CA CYS A 86 -5.27 6.78 -5.55
C CYS A 86 -5.53 7.91 -6.53
N LEU A 87 -4.69 8.10 -7.54
CA LEU A 87 -4.93 9.10 -8.59
C LEU A 87 -6.23 8.82 -9.34
N GLN A 88 -6.47 7.56 -9.72
CA GLN A 88 -7.72 7.16 -10.37
C GLN A 88 -8.93 7.39 -9.45
N GLY A 89 -8.83 6.98 -8.18
CA GLY A 89 -9.90 7.15 -7.21
C GLY A 89 -10.25 8.61 -6.94
N LEU A 90 -9.24 9.46 -6.76
CA LEU A 90 -9.40 10.89 -6.54
C LEU A 90 -9.96 11.59 -7.79
N SER A 91 -9.44 11.25 -8.97
CA SER A 91 -9.97 11.79 -10.24
C SER A 91 -11.45 11.44 -10.44
N GLY A 92 -11.85 10.21 -10.11
CA GLY A 92 -13.26 9.79 -10.19
C GLY A 92 -14.15 10.54 -9.21
N ALA A 93 -13.69 10.72 -7.96
CA ALA A 93 -14.46 11.50 -6.98
C ALA A 93 -14.56 12.99 -7.33
N TRP A 94 -13.50 13.60 -7.87
CA TRP A 94 -13.59 14.96 -8.41
C TRP A 94 -14.57 15.08 -9.59
N ALA A 95 -14.82 14.00 -10.32
CA ALA A 95 -15.83 13.93 -11.37
C ALA A 95 -17.25 13.61 -10.82
N GLY A 96 -17.42 13.51 -9.50
CA GLY A 96 -18.68 13.20 -8.84
C GLY A 96 -18.96 11.71 -8.59
N ASP A 97 -18.01 10.82 -8.91
CA ASP A 97 -18.12 9.40 -8.57
C ASP A 97 -17.41 9.09 -7.24
N SER A 98 -18.12 9.29 -6.13
CA SER A 98 -17.57 8.98 -4.80
C SER A 98 -17.27 7.48 -4.59
N ASN A 99 -17.78 6.58 -5.43
CA ASN A 99 -17.43 5.14 -5.35
C ASN A 99 -15.99 4.88 -5.83
N SER A 100 -15.42 5.74 -6.67
CA SER A 100 -14.03 5.64 -7.10
C SER A 100 -13.04 5.68 -5.93
N LEU A 101 -13.34 6.43 -4.85
CA LEU A 101 -12.52 6.41 -3.62
C LEU A 101 -12.59 5.08 -2.88
N VAL A 102 -13.76 4.42 -2.89
CA VAL A 102 -13.94 3.11 -2.26
C VAL A 102 -13.10 2.05 -2.98
N LEU A 103 -13.07 2.11 -4.31
CA LEU A 103 -12.23 1.23 -5.13
C LEU A 103 -10.74 1.46 -4.86
N ALA A 104 -10.32 2.73 -4.79
CA ALA A 104 -8.94 3.07 -4.44
C ALA A 104 -8.55 2.55 -3.04
N LEU A 105 -9.41 2.73 -2.03
CA LEU A 105 -9.17 2.19 -0.69
C LEU A 105 -9.01 0.66 -0.70
N SER A 106 -9.85 -0.04 -1.47
CA SER A 106 -9.78 -1.50 -1.61
C SER A 106 -8.46 -1.95 -2.26
N ALA A 107 -8.02 -1.25 -3.31
CA ALA A 107 -6.74 -1.52 -3.97
C ALA A 107 -5.55 -1.30 -3.01
N VAL A 108 -5.52 -0.17 -2.30
CA VAL A 108 -4.45 0.14 -1.33
C VAL A 108 -4.37 -0.92 -0.22
N ARG A 109 -5.52 -1.36 0.31
CA ARG A 109 -5.57 -2.45 1.32
C ARG A 109 -5.03 -3.76 0.77
N THR A 110 -5.41 -4.12 -0.46
CA THR A 110 -4.91 -5.32 -1.14
C THR A 110 -3.40 -5.29 -1.31
N ILE A 111 -2.86 -4.14 -1.72
CA ILE A 111 -1.44 -3.91 -1.88
C ILE A 111 -0.72 -4.01 -0.53
N ARG A 112 -1.23 -3.38 0.52
CA ARG A 112 -0.65 -3.44 1.86
C ARG A 112 -0.61 -4.86 2.40
N ILE A 113 -1.70 -5.62 2.28
CA ILE A 113 -1.76 -7.04 2.68
C ILE A 113 -0.74 -7.87 1.89
N SER A 114 -0.62 -7.59 0.59
CA SER A 114 0.33 -8.29 -0.28
C SER A 114 1.78 -7.95 0.01
N LEU A 115 2.05 -6.74 0.52
CA LEU A 115 3.39 -6.29 0.92
C LEU A 115 3.76 -6.76 2.34
N ALA A 116 2.78 -6.99 3.21
CA ALA A 116 3.02 -7.43 4.57
C ALA A 116 3.82 -8.75 4.62
N PRO A 117 4.69 -8.94 5.63
CA PRO A 117 5.45 -10.18 5.77
C PRO A 117 4.49 -11.36 5.90
N ARG A 118 4.56 -12.32 4.97
CA ARG A 118 3.83 -13.58 5.15
C ARG A 118 4.43 -14.28 6.36
N LYS A 119 3.60 -14.61 7.35
CA LYS A 119 4.00 -15.54 8.42
C LYS A 119 4.59 -16.78 7.74
N PRO A 120 5.77 -17.28 8.17
CA PRO A 120 6.23 -18.57 7.67
C PRO A 120 5.14 -19.59 8.00
N THR A 121 4.59 -20.20 6.96
CA THR A 121 3.73 -21.37 7.14
C THR A 121 4.56 -22.38 7.93
N PRO A 122 4.10 -22.87 9.10
CA PRO A 122 4.83 -23.89 9.82
C PRO A 122 4.98 -25.07 8.86
N SER A 123 6.24 -25.37 8.53
CA SER A 123 6.58 -26.48 7.65
C SER A 123 6.12 -27.76 8.34
N THR A 124 4.96 -28.28 7.95
CA THR A 124 4.54 -29.66 8.26
C THR A 124 5.39 -30.61 7.40
N LEU A 125 6.70 -30.61 7.62
CA LEU A 125 7.52 -31.75 7.21
C LEU A 125 7.38 -32.79 8.33
N PRO A 126 6.85 -33.99 8.05
CA PRO A 126 6.87 -35.06 9.03
C PRO A 126 8.33 -35.32 9.39
N ARG A 127 8.63 -35.27 10.69
CA ARG A 127 9.92 -35.66 11.23
C ARG A 127 10.13 -37.12 10.85
N ALA A 128 11.05 -37.39 9.93
CA ALA A 128 11.44 -38.76 9.62
C ALA A 128 11.98 -39.41 10.90
N ALA A 129 11.50 -40.64 11.15
CA ALA A 129 11.69 -41.42 12.35
C ALA A 129 13.17 -41.67 12.69
#